data_AF-A0A953WL95-F1
#
_entry.id   AF-A0A953WL95-F1
#
_cell.length_a   1.000
_cell.length_b   1.000
_cell.length_c   1.000
_cell.angle_alpha   90.00
_cell.angle_beta   90.00
_cell.angle_gamma   90.00
#
_symmetry.space_group_name_H-M   'P 1'
#
loop_
_entity.id
_entity.type
_entity.pdbx_description
1 polymer ?
#
loop_
_entity_poly.entity_id
_entity_poly.type
_entity_poly.pdbx_seq_one_letter_code
_entity_poly.pdbx_strand_id
1 'polypeptide(L)'
;MDFAEAALRALTAADPQEKVAAAGEAARLAAGGELSAPEGWPSPPDRPARPAAPKLVSPGDVPRRRLGTPQGKIALLHALAHIEFNAIDLAFDMATRF
;
A
#
# COMPACT_ATOMS: atom_id res chain seq x y z
N MET A 1 -11.21 3.16 -16.29
CA MET A 1 -10.64 2.49 -15.12
C MET A 1 -11.66 2.55 -14.02
N ASP A 2 -12.08 1.39 -13.53
CA ASP A 2 -13.01 1.28 -12.41
C ASP A 2 -12.25 1.03 -11.09
N PHE A 3 -12.99 0.86 -9.99
CA PHE A 3 -12.40 0.66 -8.67
C PHE A 3 -11.54 -0.61 -8.62
N ALA A 4 -11.99 -1.70 -9.24
CA ALA A 4 -11.28 -2.97 -9.25
C ALA A 4 -9.97 -2.86 -10.06
N GLU A 5 -10.05 -2.18 -11.21
CA GLU A 5 -8.99 -1.51 -11.98
C GLU A 5 -7.88 -0.95 -11.08
N ALA A 6 -8.25 0.09 -10.35
CA ALA A 6 -7.35 0.88 -9.53
C ALA A 6 -6.83 0.11 -8.30
N ALA A 7 -7.65 -0.74 -7.69
CA ALA A 7 -7.26 -1.58 -6.56
C ALA A 7 -6.18 -2.61 -6.96
N LEU A 8 -6.33 -3.28 -8.11
CA LEU A 8 -5.31 -4.19 -8.62
C LEU A 8 -4.01 -3.47 -8.95
N ARG A 9 -4.09 -2.25 -9.51
CA ARG A 9 -2.92 -1.41 -9.75
C ARG A 9 -2.20 -1.06 -8.45
N ALA A 10 -2.92 -0.73 -7.38
CA ALA A 10 -2.31 -0.48 -6.08
C ALA A 10 -1.55 -1.71 -5.54
N LEU A 11 -2.13 -2.92 -5.71
CA LEU A 11 -1.50 -4.17 -5.27
C LEU A 11 -0.29 -4.58 -6.12
N THR A 12 -0.24 -4.18 -7.39
CA THR A 12 0.85 -4.55 -8.31
C THR A 12 1.94 -3.48 -8.46
N ALA A 13 1.72 -2.27 -7.95
CA ALA A 13 2.70 -1.19 -7.92
C ALA A 13 3.79 -1.44 -6.86
N ALA A 14 5.04 -1.58 -7.30
CA ALA A 14 6.19 -1.66 -6.40
C ALA A 14 6.69 -0.27 -5.98
N ASP A 15 6.55 0.74 -6.84
CA ASP A 15 6.95 2.10 -6.53
C ASP A 15 5.97 2.76 -5.53
N PRO A 16 6.45 3.41 -4.45
CA PRO A 16 5.58 4.05 -3.48
C PRO A 16 4.68 5.16 -4.04
N GLN A 17 5.17 5.96 -4.99
CA GLN A 17 4.38 7.05 -5.56
C GLN A 17 3.28 6.49 -6.46
N GLU A 18 3.62 5.50 -7.30
CA GLU A 18 2.64 4.81 -8.13
C GLU A 18 1.56 4.12 -7.29
N LYS A 19 1.94 3.46 -6.19
CA LYS A 19 0.99 2.82 -5.28
C LYS A 19 0.05 3.82 -4.64
N VAL A 20 0.57 4.93 -4.11
CA VAL A 20 -0.25 5.99 -3.51
C VAL A 20 -1.19 6.63 -4.54
N ALA A 21 -0.72 6.86 -5.76
CA ALA A 21 -1.55 7.41 -6.83
C ALA A 21 -2.70 6.46 -7.20
N ALA A 22 -2.43 5.15 -7.35
CA ALA A 22 -3.45 4.15 -7.64
C ALA A 22 -4.46 4.01 -6.47
N ALA A 23 -3.97 4.01 -5.22
CA ALA A 23 -4.80 3.97 -4.03
C ALA A 23 -5.73 5.20 -3.94
N GLY A 24 -5.20 6.39 -4.25
CA GLY A 24 -5.98 7.62 -4.28
C GLY A 24 -7.08 7.61 -5.34
N GLU A 25 -6.81 7.06 -6.52
CA GLU A 25 -7.81 6.90 -7.57
C GLU A 25 -8.92 5.92 -7.16
N ALA A 26 -8.54 4.76 -6.59
CA ALA A 26 -9.52 3.81 -6.05
C ALA A 26 -10.39 4.46 -4.96
N ALA A 27 -9.80 5.22 -4.04
CA ALA A 27 -10.54 5.93 -3.01
C ALA A 27 -11.53 6.97 -3.58
N ARG A 28 -11.13 7.69 -4.65
CA ARG A 28 -12.00 8.66 -5.34
C ARG A 28 -13.21 7.97 -6.00
N LEU A 29 -12.99 6.84 -6.67
CA LEU A 29 -14.05 6.05 -7.29
C LEU A 29 -15.01 5.49 -6.24
N ALA A 30 -14.47 4.94 -5.15
CA ALA A 30 -15.27 4.46 -4.01
C ALA A 30 -16.14 5.58 -3.40
N ALA A 31 -15.57 6.78 -3.20
CA ALA A 31 -16.30 7.92 -2.68
C ALA A 31 -17.42 8.40 -3.63
N GLY A 32 -17.28 8.17 -4.94
CA GLY A 32 -18.32 8.40 -5.93
C GLY A 32 -19.42 7.33 -5.99
N GLY A 33 -19.29 6.25 -5.21
CA GLY A 33 -20.18 5.08 -5.25
C GLY A 33 -19.86 4.10 -6.38
N GLU A 34 -18.77 4.30 -7.10
CA GLU A 34 -18.33 3.47 -8.23
C GLU A 34 -17.50 2.27 -7.72
N LEU A 35 -18.14 1.37 -6.99
CA LEU A 35 -17.54 0.12 -6.48
C LEU A 35 -17.83 -1.11 -7.37
N SER A 36 -18.37 -0.89 -8.57
CA SER A 36 -18.66 -1.98 -9.50
C SER A 36 -17.40 -2.51 -10.17
N ALA A 37 -17.36 -3.82 -10.35
CA ALA A 37 -16.41 -4.52 -11.21
C ALA A 37 -17.21 -5.20 -12.34
N PRO A 38 -17.53 -4.49 -13.44
CA PRO A 38 -18.42 -5.00 -14.50
C PRO A 38 -17.91 -6.28 -15.15
N GLU A 39 -16.59 -6.42 -15.26
CA GLU A 39 -15.91 -7.61 -15.79
C GLU A 39 -15.58 -8.65 -14.69
N GLY A 40 -16.05 -8.41 -13.46
CA GLY A 40 -15.73 -9.19 -12.27
C GLY A 40 -14.52 -8.65 -11.52
N TRP A 41 -14.36 -9.10 -10.28
CA TRP A 41 -13.22 -8.70 -9.45
C TRP A 41 -11.96 -9.45 -9.90
N PRO A 42 -10.84 -8.74 -10.16
CA PRO A 42 -9.60 -9.38 -10.53
C PRO A 42 -9.07 -10.20 -9.36
N SER A 43 -8.47 -11.35 -9.66
CA SER A 43 -7.73 -12.09 -8.65
C SER A 43 -6.50 -11.29 -8.22
N PRO A 44 -6.37 -10.91 -6.93
CA PRO A 44 -5.18 -10.23 -6.47
C PRO A 44 -3.96 -11.15 -6.56
N PRO A 45 -2.74 -10.59 -6.63
CA PRO A 45 -1.53 -11.39 -6.53
C PRO A 45 -1.48 -12.12 -5.17
N ASP A 46 -0.66 -13.17 -5.07
CA ASP A 46 -0.43 -13.89 -3.81
C ASP A 46 0.09 -12.95 -2.71
N ARG A 47 0.85 -11.92 -3.11
CA ARG A 47 1.36 -10.86 -2.26
C ARG A 47 1.39 -9.53 -3.01
N PRO A 48 1.09 -8.41 -2.35
CA PRO A 48 1.29 -7.08 -2.92
C PRO A 48 2.76 -6.86 -3.33
N ALA A 49 2.95 -6.10 -4.41
CA ALA A 49 4.25 -5.71 -4.91
C ALA A 49 4.97 -4.80 -3.92
N ARG A 50 6.29 -4.94 -3.86
CA ARG A 50 7.16 -4.16 -2.96
C ARG A 50 8.37 -3.64 -3.70
N PRO A 51 8.88 -2.45 -3.33
CA PRO A 51 10.12 -1.95 -3.90
C PRO A 51 11.31 -2.82 -3.48
N ALA A 52 12.39 -2.79 -4.28
CA ALA A 52 13.60 -3.58 -4.04
C ALA A 52 14.32 -3.21 -2.73
N ALA A 53 14.05 -2.01 -2.21
CA ALA A 53 14.58 -1.49 -0.95
C ALA A 53 13.49 -0.74 -0.18
N PRO A 54 13.58 -0.68 1.16
CA PRO A 54 14.57 -1.34 2.02
C PRO A 54 14.38 -2.87 2.06
N LYS A 55 15.42 -3.60 2.46
CA LYS A 55 15.34 -5.06 2.61
C LYS A 55 14.37 -5.42 3.73
N LEU A 56 13.51 -6.40 3.47
CA LEU A 56 12.70 -7.04 4.51
C LEU A 56 13.61 -7.83 5.45
N VAL A 57 13.47 -7.54 6.74
CA VAL A 57 14.20 -8.19 7.82
C VAL A 57 13.22 -8.68 8.88
N SER A 58 13.65 -9.61 9.73
CA SER A 58 12.81 -10.07 10.83
C SER A 58 12.56 -8.94 11.84
N PRO A 59 11.46 -8.96 12.63
CA PRO A 59 11.17 -7.91 13.60
C PRO A 59 12.32 -7.62 14.59
N GLY A 60 13.10 -8.65 14.97
CA GLY A 60 14.26 -8.50 15.84
C GLY A 60 15.47 -7.80 15.20
N ASP A 61 15.54 -7.80 13.88
CA ASP A 61 16.63 -7.21 13.09
C ASP A 61 16.35 -5.74 12.71
N VAL A 62 15.15 -5.23 13.02
CA VAL A 62 14.77 -3.84 12.75
C VAL A 62 15.58 -2.91 13.67
N PRO A 63 16.32 -1.91 13.12
CA PRO A 63 17.09 -0.99 13.93
C PRO A 63 16.25 -0.25 14.98
N ARG A 64 16.76 -0.13 16.21
CA ARG A 64 16.12 0.65 17.26
C ARG A 64 16.09 2.13 16.92
N ARG A 65 14.90 2.73 17.01
CA ARG A 65 14.67 4.17 16.80
C ARG A 65 14.69 4.90 18.15
N ARG A 66 15.37 6.04 18.24
CA ARG A 66 15.37 6.92 19.43
C ARG A 66 14.85 8.30 19.04
N LEU A 67 13.82 8.82 19.69
CA LEU A 67 13.13 10.05 19.29
C LEU A 67 13.83 11.36 19.71
N GLY A 68 14.95 11.26 20.43
CA GLY A 68 15.65 12.40 21.01
C GLY A 68 16.45 13.26 20.03
N THR A 69 16.63 12.83 18.77
CA THR A 69 17.42 13.55 17.76
C THR A 69 16.61 13.82 16.49
N PRO A 70 16.98 14.82 15.67
CA PRO A 70 16.36 15.04 14.36
C PRO A 70 16.37 13.78 13.47
N GLN A 71 17.48 13.03 13.45
CA GLN A 71 17.60 11.77 12.70
C GLN A 71 16.61 10.71 13.21
N GLY A 72 16.43 10.64 14.53
CA GLY A 72 15.46 9.78 15.16
C GLY A 72 14.01 10.08 14.78
N LYS A 73 13.67 11.36 14.67
CA LYS A 73 12.34 11.81 14.21
C LYS A 73 12.12 11.49 12.74
N ILE A 74 13.13 11.66 11.88
CA ILE A 74 13.07 11.26 10.47
C ILE A 74 12.84 9.75 10.34
N ALA A 75 13.57 8.94 11.12
CA ALA A 75 13.38 7.49 11.14
C ALA A 75 11.98 7.06 11.62
N LEU A 76 11.36 7.83 12.53
CA LEU A 76 9.97 7.62 12.92
C LEU A 76 9.01 7.89 11.76
N LEU A 77 9.14 9.04 11.09
CA LEU A 77 8.30 9.39 9.94
C LEU A 77 8.43 8.36 8.80
N HIS A 78 9.65 7.90 8.53
CA HIS A 78 9.87 6.85 7.53
C HIS A 78 9.18 5.53 7.90
N ALA A 79 9.24 5.14 9.18
CA ALA A 79 8.54 3.94 9.63
C ALA A 79 7.02 4.10 9.57
N LEU A 80 6.49 5.29 9.84
CA LEU A 80 5.05 5.57 9.65
C LEU A 80 4.67 5.43 8.18
N ALA A 81 5.46 5.97 7.25
CA ALA A 81 5.23 5.78 5.82
C ALA A 81 5.21 4.30 5.42
N HIS A 82 6.05 3.45 6.01
CA HIS A 82 5.96 2.00 5.80
C HIS A 82 4.68 1.37 6.36
N ILE A 83 4.22 1.80 7.54
CA ILE A 83 2.95 1.32 8.11
C ILE A 83 1.80 1.65 7.17
N GLU A 84 1.72 2.90 6.71
CA GLU A 84 0.70 3.35 5.76
C GLU A 84 0.78 2.61 4.41
N PHE A 85 1.99 2.37 3.90
CA PHE A 85 2.19 1.58 2.69
C PHE A 85 1.65 0.15 2.84
N ASN A 86 1.85 -0.49 3.99
CA ASN A 86 1.27 -1.81 4.27
C ASN A 86 -0.24 -1.75 4.54
N ALA A 87 -0.76 -0.63 5.04
CA ALA A 87 -2.20 -0.44 5.22
C ALA A 87 -2.94 -0.34 3.88
N ILE A 88 -2.36 0.35 2.89
CA ILE A 88 -2.83 0.36 1.50
C ILE A 88 -2.90 -1.07 0.95
N ASP A 89 -1.82 -1.83 1.11
CA ASP A 89 -1.73 -3.23 0.70
C ASP A 89 -2.84 -4.08 1.31
N LEU A 90 -3.04 -3.97 2.62
CA LEU A 90 -4.05 -4.72 3.34
C LEU A 90 -5.47 -4.35 2.89
N ALA A 91 -5.77 -3.05 2.75
CA ALA A 91 -7.09 -2.57 2.39
C ALA A 91 -7.52 -3.10 1.02
N PHE A 92 -6.65 -3.01 0.01
CA PHE A 92 -6.98 -3.47 -1.33
C PHE A 92 -6.90 -4.99 -1.50
N ASP A 93 -6.03 -5.68 -0.74
CA ASP A 93 -6.05 -7.15 -0.72
C ASP A 93 -7.39 -7.64 -0.18
N MET A 94 -7.88 -7.07 0.93
CA MET A 94 -9.19 -7.40 1.47
C MET A 94 -10.31 -7.11 0.48
N ALA A 95 -10.33 -5.92 -0.14
CA ALA A 95 -11.39 -5.51 -1.05
C ALA A 95 -11.46 -6.33 -2.35
N THR A 96 -10.33 -6.88 -2.81
CA THR A 96 -10.26 -7.66 -4.06
C THR A 96 -10.35 -9.16 -3.83
N ARG A 97 -10.01 -9.64 -2.63
CA ARG A 97 -9.99 -11.06 -2.29
C ARG A 97 -11.32 -11.56 -1.69
N PHE A 98 -12.09 -10.71 -1.02
CA PHE A 98 -13.30 -11.06 -0.28
C PHE A 98 -14.46 -10.10 -0.59
#